data_AF-A0A435I0N0-F1
#
_entry.id   AF-A0A435I0N0-F1
#
_cell.length_a   1.000
_cell.length_b   1.000
_cell.length_c   1.000
_cell.angle_alpha   90.00
_cell.angle_beta   90.00
_cell.angle_gamma   90.00
#
_symmetry.space_group_name_H-M   'P 1'
#
loop_
_entity.id
_entity.type
_entity.pdbx_description
1 polymer ?
#
loop_
_entity_poly.entity_id
_entity_poly.type
_entity_poly.pdbx_seq_one_letter_code
_entity_poly.pdbx_strand_id
1 'polypeptide(L)'
;PGTEMQVFYSRGMDDDSASMMSSVTGRPYSELPTAYLYKRPGMSRPPACGCNAAAQGFQIIAGNPPNPVQSQPETDASSFIPVPVAKPDPGADPETLANLEGGLDREAIKRLSARPVTSPVSALPPEQRKVRVVGPTFLPDPSAAIDLQAPAPKAVR
;
A
#
# COMPACT_ATOMS: atom_id res chain seq x y z
N PRO A 1 -35.44 6.87 -10.91
CA PRO A 1 -36.30 5.77 -11.44
C PRO A 1 -37.25 6.31 -12.51
N GLY A 2 -37.18 5.81 -13.74
CA GLY A 2 -38.09 6.22 -14.83
C GLY A 2 -37.43 6.81 -16.08
N THR A 3 -36.10 6.88 -16.16
CA THR A 3 -35.39 7.14 -17.42
C THR A 3 -35.29 5.85 -18.23
N GLU A 4 -35.60 5.92 -19.52
CA GLU A 4 -35.41 4.81 -20.46
C GLU A 4 -33.95 4.34 -20.45
N MET A 5 -33.75 3.03 -20.32
CA MET A 5 -32.43 2.39 -20.31
C MET A 5 -32.33 1.43 -21.48
N GLN A 6 -31.22 1.49 -22.22
CA GLN A 6 -30.90 0.56 -23.29
C GLN A 6 -29.53 -0.06 -23.02
N VAL A 7 -29.39 -1.35 -23.36
CA VAL A 7 -28.11 -2.06 -23.26
C VAL A 7 -27.42 -2.01 -24.61
N PHE A 8 -26.14 -1.70 -24.61
CA PHE A 8 -25.29 -1.68 -25.80
C PHE A 8 -24.27 -2.81 -25.70
N TYR A 9 -24.06 -3.54 -26.79
CA TYR A 9 -23.14 -4.67 -26.84
C TYR A 9 -22.21 -4.58 -28.06
N SER A 10 -20.98 -5.08 -27.90
CA SER A 10 -20.04 -5.35 -28.99
C SER A 10 -19.98 -6.85 -29.28
N ARG A 11 -19.49 -7.22 -30.47
CA ARG A 11 -19.24 -8.63 -30.82
C ARG A 11 -17.75 -8.99 -30.69
N GLY A 12 -16.88 -8.03 -30.94
CA GLY A 12 -15.44 -8.13 -30.73
C GLY A 12 -15.02 -7.64 -29.34
N MET A 13 -13.90 -8.19 -28.86
CA MET A 13 -13.24 -7.75 -27.62
C MET A 13 -12.57 -6.38 -27.79
N ASP A 14 -12.16 -6.04 -29.02
CA ASP A 14 -11.42 -4.81 -29.37
C ASP A 14 -12.29 -3.75 -30.08
N ASP A 15 -13.62 -3.93 -30.09
CA ASP A 15 -14.53 -2.99 -30.73
C ASP A 15 -14.63 -1.68 -29.92
N ASP A 16 -14.57 -0.54 -30.62
CA ASP A 16 -14.81 0.76 -29.99
C ASP A 16 -16.26 0.83 -29.49
N SER A 17 -16.42 1.37 -28.29
CA SER A 17 -17.67 1.83 -27.71
C SER A 17 -18.60 2.55 -28.70
N ALA A 18 -18.05 3.29 -29.68
CA ALA A 18 -18.84 4.02 -30.67
C ALA A 18 -19.67 3.08 -31.57
N SER A 19 -19.13 1.89 -31.84
CA SER A 19 -19.71 0.86 -32.71
C SER A 19 -20.63 -0.12 -31.98
N MET A 20 -20.74 -0.02 -30.64
CA MET A 20 -21.62 -0.89 -29.87
C MET A 20 -23.08 -0.70 -30.29
N MET A 21 -23.81 -1.80 -30.47
CA MET A 21 -25.18 -1.78 -30.97
C MET A 21 -26.19 -1.85 -29.83
N SER A 22 -27.25 -1.05 -29.91
CA SER A 22 -28.39 -1.11 -28.98
C SER A 22 -29.13 -2.44 -29.12
N SER A 23 -29.45 -3.09 -28.00
CA SER A 23 -30.31 -4.28 -27.95
C SER A 23 -31.77 -4.00 -28.35
N VAL A 24 -32.18 -2.74 -28.32
CA VAL A 24 -33.57 -2.32 -28.59
C VAL A 24 -33.74 -1.83 -30.02
N THR A 25 -32.84 -0.96 -30.48
CA THR A 25 -32.98 -0.27 -31.77
C THR A 25 -32.05 -0.80 -32.85
N GLY A 26 -31.02 -1.58 -32.49
CA GLY A 26 -29.99 -2.03 -33.42
C GLY A 26 -29.10 -0.91 -33.97
N ARG A 27 -29.20 0.31 -33.44
CA ARG A 27 -28.38 1.46 -33.84
C ARG A 27 -27.09 1.53 -33.01
N PRO A 28 -25.99 2.04 -33.58
CA PRO A 28 -24.73 2.20 -32.87
C PRO A 28 -24.82 3.29 -31.79
N TYR A 29 -24.00 3.17 -30.75
CA TYR A 29 -23.96 4.13 -29.64
C TYR A 29 -23.63 5.54 -30.12
N SER A 30 -22.79 5.70 -31.15
CA SER A 30 -22.42 7.00 -31.71
C SER A 30 -23.59 7.83 -32.26
N GLU A 31 -24.69 7.19 -32.64
CA GLU A 31 -25.87 7.87 -33.18
C GLU A 31 -26.79 8.46 -32.10
N LEU A 32 -26.56 8.13 -30.83
CA LEU A 32 -27.29 8.75 -29.73
C LEU A 32 -26.92 10.23 -29.61
N PRO A 33 -27.89 11.16 -29.52
CA PRO A 33 -27.62 12.58 -29.33
C PRO A 33 -26.81 12.89 -28.06
N THR A 34 -26.92 12.02 -27.06
CA THR A 34 -26.24 12.12 -25.76
C THR A 34 -24.91 11.35 -25.71
N ALA A 35 -24.49 10.70 -26.79
CA ALA A 35 -23.21 9.99 -26.83
C ALA A 35 -22.03 10.96 -26.75
N TYR A 36 -21.05 10.60 -25.91
CA TYR A 36 -19.80 11.33 -25.72
C TYR A 36 -19.94 12.83 -25.45
N LEU A 37 -21.05 13.28 -24.86
CA LEU A 37 -21.23 14.71 -24.55
C LEU A 37 -20.10 15.28 -23.71
N TYR A 38 -19.50 14.47 -22.84
CA TYR A 38 -18.34 14.84 -22.01
C TYR A 38 -17.05 15.09 -22.80
N LYS A 39 -16.93 14.60 -24.05
CA LYS A 39 -15.77 14.82 -24.92
C LYS A 39 -15.90 16.08 -25.77
N ARG A 40 -17.08 16.70 -25.84
CA ARG A 40 -17.32 17.87 -26.69
C ARG A 40 -16.84 19.14 -26.00
N PRO A 41 -15.94 19.93 -26.60
CA PRO A 41 -15.55 21.22 -26.03
C PRO A 41 -16.78 22.15 -26.00
N GLY A 42 -17.06 22.75 -24.84
CA GLY A 42 -18.15 23.71 -24.66
C GLY A 42 -19.48 23.14 -24.14
N MET A 43 -19.63 21.82 -23.97
CA MET A 43 -20.81 21.27 -23.29
C MET A 43 -20.75 21.55 -21.78
N SER A 44 -21.74 22.28 -21.25
CA SER A 44 -21.86 22.54 -19.82
C SER A 44 -22.30 21.27 -19.10
N ARG A 45 -21.48 20.80 -18.17
CA ARG A 45 -21.78 19.63 -17.35
C ARG A 45 -22.81 20.04 -16.29
N PRO A 46 -23.94 19.31 -16.13
CA PRO A 46 -24.88 19.58 -15.06
C PRO A 46 -24.16 19.56 -13.70
N PRO A 47 -24.46 20.48 -12.77
CA PRO A 47 -23.75 20.55 -11.48
C PRO A 47 -23.90 19.29 -10.64
N ALA A 48 -24.96 18.50 -10.86
CA ALA A 48 -25.20 17.20 -10.24
C ALA A 48 -24.38 16.04 -10.86
N CYS A 49 -23.68 16.28 -11.96
CA CYS A 49 -22.83 15.30 -12.61
C CYS A 49 -21.38 15.76 -12.45
N GLY A 50 -20.56 15.06 -11.65
CA GLY A 50 -19.20 15.52 -11.33
C GLY A 50 -18.63 14.84 -10.10
N CYS A 51 -17.31 14.88 -9.97
CA CYS A 51 -16.70 14.67 -8.65
C CYS A 51 -17.20 15.80 -7.73
N ASN A 52 -17.62 15.47 -6.51
CA ASN A 52 -18.17 16.44 -5.54
C ASN A 52 -19.47 17.15 -5.97
N ALA A 53 -20.16 16.64 -6.99
CA ALA A 53 -21.40 17.20 -7.54
C ALA A 53 -22.57 17.35 -6.55
N ALA A 54 -22.48 16.64 -5.42
CA ALA A 54 -23.38 16.78 -4.30
C ALA A 54 -22.58 16.57 -3.00
N ALA A 55 -21.64 17.48 -2.69
CA ALA A 55 -21.03 17.57 -1.36
C ALA A 55 -22.06 17.98 -0.27
N GLN A 56 -23.23 17.34 -0.28
CA GLN A 56 -24.31 17.45 0.67
C GLN A 56 -24.20 16.18 1.53
N GLY A 57 -23.60 16.29 2.72
CA GLY A 57 -23.62 15.20 3.72
C GLY A 57 -22.30 14.46 3.99
N PHE A 58 -21.17 14.87 3.40
CA PHE A 58 -19.85 14.35 3.78
C PHE A 58 -18.79 15.47 3.76
N GLN A 59 -17.82 15.40 4.68
CA GLN A 59 -16.72 16.37 4.78
C GLN A 59 -15.43 15.76 4.25
N ILE A 60 -14.84 16.40 3.24
CA ILE A 60 -13.57 15.96 2.62
C ILE A 60 -12.42 16.53 3.45
N ILE A 61 -11.72 15.66 4.20
CA ILE A 61 -10.63 16.05 5.12
C ILE A 61 -9.36 16.48 4.35
N ALA A 62 -9.16 15.98 3.13
CA ALA A 62 -8.01 16.30 2.28
C ALA A 62 -8.18 17.59 1.44
N GLY A 63 -9.22 18.39 1.70
CA GLY A 63 -9.56 19.57 0.90
C GLY A 63 -10.39 19.20 -0.33
N ASN A 64 -11.34 20.06 -0.68
CA ASN A 64 -12.13 19.91 -1.90
C ASN A 64 -11.36 20.58 -3.05
N PRO A 65 -10.88 19.84 -4.07
CA PRO A 65 -10.35 20.49 -5.26
C PRO A 65 -11.45 21.38 -5.85
N PRO A 66 -11.11 22.57 -6.40
CA PRO A 66 -12.10 23.41 -7.05
C PRO A 66 -12.82 22.57 -8.10
N ASN A 67 -14.15 22.70 -8.17
CA ASN A 67 -14.91 22.12 -9.28
C ASN A 67 -14.18 22.52 -10.57
N PRO A 68 -13.89 21.59 -11.49
CA PRO A 68 -13.33 21.94 -12.78
C PRO A 68 -14.41 22.74 -13.52
N VAL A 69 -14.44 24.04 -13.26
CA VAL A 69 -15.05 25.03 -14.15
C VAL A 69 -14.40 24.77 -15.49
N GLN A 70 -15.23 24.55 -16.51
CA GLN A 70 -14.79 24.35 -17.89
C GLN A 70 -13.53 25.17 -18.14
N SER A 71 -12.40 24.50 -18.36
CA SER A 71 -11.17 25.16 -18.70
C SER A 71 -11.45 25.97 -19.96
N GLN A 72 -11.66 27.29 -19.81
CA GLN A 72 -11.43 28.19 -20.91
C GLN A 72 -9.98 27.92 -21.35
N PRO A 73 -9.70 27.88 -22.66
CA PRO A 73 -8.31 27.88 -23.09
C PRO A 73 -7.73 29.22 -22.64
N GLU A 74 -7.09 29.23 -21.47
CA GLU A 74 -6.34 30.38 -21.00
C GLU A 74 -5.13 30.51 -21.91
N THR A 75 -5.20 31.49 -22.80
CA THR A 75 -4.15 31.89 -23.75
C THR A 75 -2.96 32.55 -23.05
N ASP A 76 -2.58 32.08 -21.86
CA ASP A 76 -1.34 32.50 -21.20
C ASP A 76 -0.82 31.41 -20.24
N ALA A 77 -0.66 30.19 -20.76
CA ALA A 77 0.06 29.15 -20.06
C ALA A 77 1.58 29.42 -20.20
N SER A 78 2.12 30.29 -19.34
CA SER A 78 3.53 30.19 -19.00
C SER A 78 3.79 28.73 -18.64
N SER A 79 4.71 28.10 -19.37
CA SER A 79 4.91 26.66 -19.35
C SER A 79 5.53 26.26 -18.02
N PHE A 80 4.71 26.05 -16.99
CA PHE A 80 5.14 25.38 -15.79
C PHE A 80 5.39 23.93 -16.18
N ILE A 81 6.66 23.61 -16.42
CA ILE A 81 7.13 22.23 -16.53
C ILE A 81 7.22 21.74 -15.08
N PRO A 82 6.29 20.90 -14.58
CA PRO A 82 6.45 20.34 -13.26
C PRO A 82 7.70 19.45 -13.28
N VAL A 83 8.66 19.76 -12.41
CA VAL A 83 9.83 18.90 -12.23
C VAL A 83 9.33 17.59 -11.59
N PRO A 84 9.53 16.42 -12.23
CA PRO A 84 9.06 15.17 -11.65
C PRO A 84 9.80 14.89 -10.36
N VAL A 85 9.06 14.73 -9.27
CA VAL A 85 9.60 14.20 -8.01
C VAL A 85 9.87 12.71 -8.22
N ALA A 86 11.05 12.24 -7.82
CA ALA A 86 11.40 10.84 -7.92
C ALA A 86 10.35 9.99 -7.19
N LYS A 87 9.73 9.05 -7.92
CA LYS A 87 8.81 8.10 -7.32
C LYS A 87 9.61 7.24 -6.34
N PRO A 88 9.16 7.09 -5.08
CA PRO A 88 9.77 6.14 -4.15
C PRO A 88 9.81 4.75 -4.81
N ASP A 89 10.88 4.00 -4.57
CA ASP A 89 11.05 2.65 -5.10
C ASP A 89 9.78 1.81 -4.80
N PRO A 90 9.09 1.26 -5.82
CA PRO A 90 7.89 0.44 -5.61
C PRO A 90 8.12 -0.76 -4.68
N GLY A 91 9.38 -1.19 -4.51
CA GLY A 91 9.78 -2.25 -3.59
C GLY A 91 10.06 -1.81 -2.15
N ALA A 92 10.10 -0.51 -1.86
CA ALA A 92 10.29 0.00 -0.52
C ALA A 92 8.93 0.07 0.19
N ASP A 93 8.63 -0.98 0.97
CA ASP A 93 7.49 -0.96 1.88
C ASP A 93 7.70 0.10 2.97
N PRO A 94 6.62 0.66 3.55
CA PRO A 94 6.72 1.73 4.54
C PRO A 94 7.58 1.35 5.75
N GLU A 95 7.61 0.06 6.09
CA GLU A 95 8.44 -0.47 7.19
C GLU A 95 9.94 -0.41 6.86
N THR A 96 10.36 -0.71 5.62
CA THR A 96 11.77 -0.56 5.22
C THR A 96 12.22 0.89 5.28
N LEU A 97 11.36 1.84 4.90
CA LEU A 97 11.67 3.27 4.99
C LEU A 97 11.78 3.74 6.44
N ALA A 98 10.86 3.31 7.32
CA ALA A 98 10.90 3.64 8.74
C ALA A 98 12.15 3.06 9.44
N ASN A 99 12.57 1.85 9.04
CA ASN A 99 13.81 1.26 9.56
C ASN A 99 15.06 2.04 9.12
N LEU A 100 15.11 2.52 7.87
CA LEU A 100 16.20 3.36 7.37
C LEU A 100 16.22 4.73 8.06
N GLU A 101 15.07 5.39 8.19
CA GLU A 101 14.94 6.68 8.90
C GLU A 101 15.32 6.53 10.38
N GLY A 102 14.94 5.41 11.00
CA GLY A 102 15.32 5.04 12.37
C GLY A 102 16.77 4.58 12.53
N GLY A 103 17.59 4.57 11.47
CA GLY A 103 18.99 4.16 11.50
C GLY A 103 19.20 2.68 11.88
N LEU A 104 18.19 1.83 11.69
CA LEU A 104 18.25 0.40 11.97
C LEU A 104 18.92 -0.35 10.82
N ASP A 105 20.20 -0.05 10.60
CA ASP A 105 21.01 -0.70 9.57
C ASP A 105 21.52 -2.06 10.02
N ARG A 106 21.99 -2.87 9.05
CA ARG A 106 22.60 -4.19 9.33
C ARG A 106 23.71 -4.13 10.37
N GLU A 107 24.52 -3.06 10.36
CA GLU A 107 25.56 -2.82 11.35
C GLU A 107 25.00 -2.50 12.74
N ALA A 108 23.89 -1.74 12.83
CA ALA A 108 23.21 -1.47 14.08
C ALA A 108 22.59 -2.75 14.67
N ILE A 109 21.95 -3.57 13.83
CA ILE A 109 21.42 -4.88 14.21
C ILE A 109 22.56 -5.79 14.73
N LYS A 110 23.71 -5.79 14.05
CA LYS A 110 24.89 -6.55 14.50
C LYS A 110 25.41 -6.09 15.87
N ARG A 111 25.39 -4.79 16.16
CA ARG A 111 25.77 -4.26 17.47
C ARG A 111 24.77 -4.60 18.57
N LEU A 112 23.47 -4.53 18.27
CA LEU A 112 22.41 -4.83 19.22
C LEU A 112 22.24 -6.33 19.49
N SER A 113 22.50 -7.16 18.49
CA SER A 113 22.45 -8.63 18.61
C SER A 113 23.72 -9.23 19.22
N ALA A 114 24.81 -8.46 19.32
CA ALA A 114 25.97 -8.85 20.08
C ALA A 114 25.57 -8.98 21.55
N ARG A 115 25.41 -10.22 22.01
CA ARG A 115 25.10 -10.53 23.41
C ARG A 115 26.15 -9.82 24.28
N PRO A 116 25.76 -8.93 25.22
CA PRO A 116 26.72 -8.38 26.17
C PRO A 116 27.34 -9.56 26.91
N VAL A 117 28.60 -9.82 26.61
CA VAL A 117 29.38 -10.85 27.28
C VAL A 117 29.55 -10.32 28.70
N THR A 118 28.96 -11.04 29.66
CA THR A 118 28.92 -10.76 31.10
C THR A 118 27.85 -9.76 31.56
N SER A 119 26.76 -10.30 32.11
CA SER A 119 26.10 -9.62 33.23
C SER A 119 27.13 -9.52 34.37
N PRO A 120 27.25 -8.39 35.08
CA PRO A 120 28.23 -8.22 36.17
C PRO A 120 28.09 -9.30 37.26
N VAL A 121 26.90 -9.89 37.40
CA VAL A 121 26.64 -11.00 38.34
C VAL A 121 27.22 -12.34 37.86
N SER A 122 27.32 -12.57 36.55
CA SER A 122 27.95 -13.78 35.98
C SER A 122 29.48 -13.70 35.91
N ALA A 123 30.06 -12.49 35.95
CA ALA A 123 31.50 -12.30 36.00
C ALA A 123 32.12 -12.69 37.35
N LEU A 124 31.31 -12.68 38.42
CA LEU A 124 31.74 -13.08 39.75
C LEU A 124 31.79 -14.62 39.87
N PRO A 125 32.82 -15.19 40.52
CA PRO A 125 32.83 -16.59 40.93
C PRO A 125 31.55 -16.94 41.70
N PRO A 126 31.01 -18.17 41.56
CA PRO A 126 29.73 -18.57 42.15
C PRO A 126 29.66 -18.27 43.66
N GLU A 127 30.77 -18.44 44.38
CA GLU A 127 30.93 -18.16 45.81
C GLU A 127 30.66 -16.69 46.22
N GLN A 128 30.84 -15.75 45.29
CA GLN A 128 30.66 -14.31 45.55
C GLN A 128 29.27 -13.82 45.13
N ARG A 129 28.45 -14.69 44.53
CA ARG A 129 27.10 -14.34 44.07
C ARG A 129 26.14 -14.39 45.27
N LYS A 130 25.71 -13.22 45.76
CA LYS A 130 24.65 -13.10 46.78
C LYS A 130 23.25 -13.31 46.16
N VAL A 131 23.02 -14.47 45.52
CA VAL A 131 21.73 -14.85 44.95
C VAL A 131 21.13 -15.96 45.80
N ARG A 132 19.89 -15.78 46.26
CA ARG A 132 19.15 -16.84 46.95
C ARG A 132 18.38 -17.63 45.91
N VAL A 133 18.77 -18.88 45.66
CA VAL A 133 18.02 -19.80 44.81
C VAL A 133 16.85 -20.33 45.62
N VAL A 134 15.62 -19.99 45.22
CA VAL A 134 14.39 -20.52 45.83
C VAL A 134 13.69 -21.41 44.81
N GLY A 135 13.47 -22.67 45.16
CA GLY A 135 12.78 -23.64 44.33
C GLY A 135 13.50 -25.00 44.28
N PRO A 136 12.77 -26.08 43.93
CA PRO A 136 13.38 -27.39 43.75
C PRO A 136 14.34 -27.39 42.55
N THR A 137 15.47 -28.08 42.70
CA THR A 137 16.46 -28.26 41.64
C THR A 137 16.04 -29.44 40.77
N PHE A 138 15.61 -29.17 39.53
CA PHE A 138 15.14 -30.21 38.61
C PHE A 138 16.24 -30.81 37.74
N LEU A 139 17.36 -30.09 37.56
CA LEU A 139 18.48 -30.53 36.73
C LEU A 139 19.66 -30.93 37.62
N PRO A 140 20.29 -32.09 37.39
CA PRO A 140 21.49 -32.48 38.13
C PRO A 140 22.63 -31.49 37.86
N ASP A 141 23.60 -31.43 38.79
CA ASP A 141 24.85 -30.68 38.60
C ASP A 141 25.47 -31.04 37.24
N PRO A 142 26.02 -30.09 36.47
CA PRO A 142 26.62 -30.37 35.16
C PRO A 142 27.70 -31.46 35.20
N SER A 143 28.37 -31.66 36.35
CA SER A 143 29.34 -32.73 36.57
C SER A 143 28.70 -34.12 36.71
N ALA A 144 27.42 -34.16 37.10
CA ALA A 144 26.58 -35.35 37.25
C ALA A 144 25.55 -35.49 36.10
N ALA A 145 25.53 -34.55 35.15
CA ALA A 145 24.69 -34.63 33.97
C ALA A 145 25.21 -35.74 33.03
N ILE A 146 24.31 -36.64 32.63
CA ILE A 146 24.60 -37.64 31.61
C ILE A 146 24.85 -36.90 30.29
N ASP A 147 25.97 -37.19 29.62
CA ASP A 147 26.30 -36.63 28.30
C ASP A 147 25.31 -37.18 27.26
N LEU A 148 24.19 -36.50 27.10
CA LEU A 148 23.22 -36.76 26.04
C LEU A 148 23.75 -36.11 24.75
N GLN A 149 24.74 -36.74 24.11
CA GLN A 149 25.09 -36.40 22.75
C GLN A 149 23.86 -36.58 21.85
N ALA A 150 23.43 -35.50 21.21
CA ALA A 150 22.38 -35.56 20.20
C ALA A 150 22.83 -36.53 19.08
N PRO A 151 22.01 -37.52 18.69
CA PRO A 151 22.39 -38.45 17.63
C PRO A 151 22.68 -37.71 16.33
N ALA A 152 23.74 -38.11 15.64
CA ALA A 152 24.14 -37.50 14.37
C ALA A 152 22.98 -37.53 13.34
N PRO A 153 22.81 -36.48 12.53
CA PRO A 153 21.77 -36.47 11.50
C PRO A 153 21.98 -37.63 10.53
N LYS A 154 20.93 -38.41 10.28
CA LYS A 154 20.96 -39.52 9.32
C LYS A 154 21.30 -38.97 7.93
N ALA A 155 22.38 -39.45 7.33
CA ALA A 155 22.66 -39.22 5.92
C ALA A 155 21.60 -39.94 5.08
N VAL A 156 20.86 -39.18 4.27
CA VAL A 156 19.96 -39.70 3.24
C VAL A 156 20.83 -40.03 2.02
N ARG A 157 20.78 -41.28 1.54
CA ARG A 157 21.38 -41.70 0.27
C ARG A 157 20.27 -42.10 -0.69
#